data_AF-A0A640UMG2-F1
#
_entry.id   AF-A0A640UMG2-F1
#
_cell.length_a   1.000
_cell.length_b   1.000
_cell.length_c   1.000
_cell.angle_alpha   90.00
_cell.angle_beta   90.00
_cell.angle_gamma   90.00
#
_symmetry.space_group_name_H-M   'P 1'
#
loop_
_entity.id
_entity.type
_entity.pdbx_description
1 polymer ?
#
loop_
_entity_poly.entity_id
_entity_poly.type
_entity_poly.pdbx_seq_one_letter_code
_entity_poly.pdbx_strand_id
1 'polypeptide(L)'
;MPTVNAPLAETGRLRLARCVVEDGWPLRRTAERFEVAHPARFYDGPVTETLPPVGIDLFDVERLLLTEAAEPPLQRQDAKARDRVWDMAVRANPTLFDGPVVACGRLERTGPRVLRLSWVRVTYRHYALRRVPGSTALPSLFVNVVQPTDDGRVLAARMSPSTAAPGRWQLPGGSVEPPPNGAVLDESALVGQAARELAEELGVGAAAEDLKLWVVTRGENGSIGLTYLAPALPEAKLHADFTAAAAAERVQGREPELDDIALVRSPDELAGLAGPHADYLEPIIRRFSGCG
;
A
#
# COMPACT_ATOMS: atom_id res chain seq x y z
N MET A 1 -11.43 -22.66 -35.84
CA MET A 1 -12.40 -21.57 -35.59
C MET A 1 -11.58 -20.40 -35.07
N PRO A 2 -11.53 -19.24 -35.78
CA PRO A 2 -10.38 -18.36 -35.67
C PRO A 2 -10.34 -17.64 -34.32
N THR A 3 -9.26 -17.90 -33.59
CA THR A 3 -8.71 -17.09 -32.50
C THR A 3 -7.91 -15.94 -33.08
N VAL A 4 -8.32 -14.67 -32.91
CA VAL A 4 -7.38 -13.52 -32.84
C VAL A 4 -8.08 -12.35 -32.12
N ASN A 5 -7.62 -12.00 -30.91
CA ASN A 5 -7.76 -10.63 -30.39
C ASN A 5 -6.90 -9.73 -31.28
N ALA A 6 -7.45 -9.21 -32.38
CA ALA A 6 -6.72 -8.24 -33.19
C ALA A 6 -6.58 -6.94 -32.37
N PRO A 7 -5.36 -6.45 -32.11
CA PRO A 7 -5.20 -5.19 -31.39
C PRO A 7 -5.88 -4.06 -32.17
N LEU A 8 -6.74 -3.31 -31.51
CA LEU A 8 -7.38 -2.13 -32.09
C LEU A 8 -6.30 -1.18 -32.62
N ALA A 9 -6.48 -0.73 -33.87
CA ALA A 9 -5.73 0.39 -34.41
C ALA A 9 -5.83 1.60 -33.44
N GLU A 10 -4.87 2.51 -33.47
CA GLU A 10 -4.82 3.67 -32.56
C GLU A 10 -6.11 4.52 -32.60
N THR A 11 -6.69 4.69 -33.78
CA THR A 11 -8.00 5.32 -33.97
C THR A 11 -9.16 4.52 -33.34
N GLY A 12 -9.07 3.19 -33.34
CA GLY A 12 -10.01 2.30 -32.65
C GLY A 12 -9.92 2.42 -31.13
N ARG A 13 -8.71 2.51 -30.58
CA ARG A 13 -8.47 2.71 -29.13
C ARG A 13 -8.98 4.06 -28.65
N LEU A 14 -8.79 5.12 -29.43
CA LEU A 14 -9.30 6.45 -29.11
C LEU A 14 -10.84 6.50 -29.13
N ARG A 15 -11.48 5.87 -30.12
CA ARG A 15 -12.95 5.80 -30.19
C ARG A 15 -13.54 4.97 -29.04
N LEU A 16 -12.87 3.89 -28.64
CA LEU A 16 -13.23 3.09 -27.48
C LEU A 16 -13.15 3.92 -26.19
N ALA A 17 -12.02 4.59 -25.98
CA ALA A 17 -11.81 5.45 -24.80
C ALA A 17 -12.87 6.55 -24.72
N ARG A 18 -13.24 7.15 -25.85
CA ARG A 18 -14.28 8.18 -25.93
C ARG A 18 -15.65 7.70 -25.44
N CYS A 19 -16.08 6.51 -25.88
CA CYS A 19 -17.37 5.95 -25.46
C CYS A 19 -17.44 5.69 -23.95
N VAL A 20 -16.32 5.33 -23.32
CA VAL A 20 -16.25 5.10 -21.87
C VAL A 20 -16.16 6.42 -21.11
N VAL A 21 -15.29 7.32 -21.54
CA VAL A 21 -14.87 8.49 -20.77
C VAL A 21 -15.76 9.71 -21.01
N GLU A 22 -16.27 9.88 -22.24
CA GLU A 22 -17.11 11.01 -22.62
C GLU A 22 -18.59 10.63 -22.64
N ASP A 23 -18.92 9.48 -23.25
CA ASP A 23 -20.32 9.06 -23.38
C ASP A 23 -20.81 8.23 -22.17
N GLY A 24 -19.92 7.88 -21.23
CA GLY A 24 -20.25 7.18 -19.99
C GLY A 24 -20.73 5.73 -20.20
N TRP A 25 -20.38 5.09 -21.31
CA TRP A 25 -20.89 3.76 -21.61
C TRP A 25 -20.33 2.72 -20.63
N PRO A 26 -21.17 1.78 -20.15
CA PRO A 26 -20.70 0.61 -19.42
C PRO A 26 -19.68 -0.13 -20.26
N LEU A 27 -18.54 -0.48 -19.65
CA LEU A 27 -17.42 -1.03 -20.40
C LEU A 27 -17.75 -2.33 -21.16
N ARG A 28 -18.69 -3.16 -20.65
CA ARG A 28 -19.25 -4.32 -21.38
C ARG A 28 -19.85 -3.91 -22.73
N ARG A 29 -20.67 -2.85 -22.74
CA ARG A 29 -21.31 -2.31 -23.94
C ARG A 29 -20.28 -1.80 -24.93
N THR A 30 -19.24 -1.14 -24.43
CA THR A 30 -18.14 -0.66 -25.27
C THR A 30 -17.35 -1.82 -25.85
N ALA A 31 -17.05 -2.85 -25.07
CA ALA A 31 -16.29 -3.99 -25.53
C ALA A 31 -17.03 -4.83 -26.59
N GLU A 32 -18.33 -5.06 -26.41
CA GLU A 32 -19.22 -5.66 -27.42
C GLU A 32 -19.22 -4.83 -28.72
N ARG A 33 -19.24 -3.49 -28.61
CA ARG A 33 -19.25 -2.58 -29.76
C ARG A 33 -17.97 -2.61 -30.59
N PHE A 34 -16.85 -2.89 -29.96
CA PHE A 34 -15.51 -2.89 -30.56
C PHE A 34 -14.94 -4.30 -30.75
N GLU A 35 -15.73 -5.34 -30.50
CA GLU A 35 -15.32 -6.76 -30.60
C GLU A 35 -14.05 -7.07 -29.80
N VAL A 36 -13.89 -6.42 -28.64
CA VAL A 36 -12.77 -6.65 -27.73
C VAL A 36 -13.23 -7.33 -26.45
N ALA A 37 -12.34 -8.06 -25.80
CA ALA A 37 -12.63 -8.66 -24.51
C ALA A 37 -12.87 -7.56 -23.43
N HIS A 38 -13.86 -7.80 -22.56
CA HIS A 38 -14.16 -6.94 -21.42
C HIS A 38 -13.92 -7.69 -20.12
N PRO A 39 -13.30 -7.09 -19.08
CA PRO A 39 -13.34 -7.68 -17.74
C PRO A 39 -14.78 -7.83 -17.24
N ALA A 40 -15.29 -9.06 -17.19
CA ALA A 40 -16.64 -9.31 -16.73
C ALA A 40 -16.75 -9.00 -15.23
N ARG A 41 -17.49 -7.93 -14.92
CA ARG A 41 -17.97 -7.53 -13.57
C ARG A 41 -16.88 -7.05 -12.61
N PHE A 42 -17.29 -6.06 -11.82
CA PHE A 42 -16.59 -5.54 -10.65
C PHE A 42 -16.21 -6.72 -9.74
N TYR A 43 -14.94 -6.78 -9.33
CA TYR A 43 -14.39 -7.90 -8.58
C TYR A 43 -14.98 -7.97 -7.15
N ASP A 44 -16.01 -8.79 -7.00
CA ASP A 44 -16.20 -9.66 -5.83
C ASP A 44 -15.63 -11.05 -6.22
N GLY A 45 -14.57 -11.50 -5.54
CA GLY A 45 -14.02 -12.86 -5.66
C GLY A 45 -12.55 -12.94 -6.12
N PRO A 46 -11.75 -13.88 -5.58
CA PRO A 46 -10.29 -13.88 -5.70
C PRO A 46 -9.84 -14.28 -7.10
N VAL A 47 -8.88 -13.53 -7.64
CA VAL A 47 -8.12 -13.94 -8.82
C VAL A 47 -7.14 -15.02 -8.37
N THR A 48 -7.52 -16.28 -8.52
CA THR A 48 -6.57 -17.39 -8.62
C THR A 48 -5.97 -17.34 -10.02
N GLU A 49 -5.03 -16.43 -10.22
CA GLU A 49 -4.07 -16.52 -11.33
C GLU A 49 -2.76 -17.02 -10.72
N THR A 50 -2.52 -18.32 -10.86
CA THR A 50 -1.25 -18.97 -10.53
C THR A 50 -0.19 -18.56 -11.54
N LEU A 51 0.18 -17.28 -11.53
CA LEU A 51 1.49 -16.82 -11.98
C LEU A 51 2.36 -16.76 -10.72
N PRO A 52 3.61 -17.29 -10.74
CA PRO A 52 4.49 -17.11 -9.59
C PRO A 52 4.62 -15.62 -9.31
N PRO A 53 4.59 -15.17 -8.04
CA PRO A 53 4.72 -13.76 -7.74
C PRO A 53 6.00 -13.26 -8.39
N VAL A 54 5.87 -12.21 -9.20
CA VAL A 54 7.01 -11.37 -9.59
C VAL A 54 7.66 -10.97 -8.25
N GLY A 55 8.85 -11.49 -7.97
CA GLY A 55 9.41 -11.47 -6.62
C GLY A 55 9.49 -10.07 -6.03
N ILE A 56 9.22 -9.96 -4.73
CA ILE A 56 9.49 -8.74 -3.95
C ILE A 56 11.00 -8.66 -3.70
N ASP A 57 11.60 -7.49 -3.89
CA ASP A 57 12.99 -7.28 -3.48
C ASP A 57 13.03 -7.01 -1.97
N LEU A 58 13.94 -7.68 -1.25
CA LEU A 58 14.23 -7.41 0.16
C LEU A 58 15.67 -6.92 0.29
N PHE A 59 15.84 -5.74 0.88
CA PHE A 59 17.15 -5.12 1.09
C PHE A 59 17.51 -5.12 2.57
N ASP A 60 18.67 -5.69 2.91
CA ASP A 60 19.33 -5.43 4.19
C ASP A 60 19.88 -4.00 4.19
N VAL A 61 19.48 -3.20 5.19
CA VAL A 61 19.85 -1.79 5.28
C VAL A 61 20.33 -1.46 6.69
N GLU A 62 21.47 -0.78 6.75
CA GLU A 62 22.03 -0.19 7.98
C GLU A 62 21.94 1.33 7.95
N ARG A 63 21.80 1.92 6.77
CA ARG A 63 21.72 3.37 6.59
C ARG A 63 20.86 3.76 5.41
N LEU A 64 19.93 4.67 5.63
CA LEU A 64 19.08 5.26 4.60
C LEU A 64 19.43 6.74 4.37
N LEU A 65 19.87 7.08 3.16
CA LEU A 65 20.14 8.46 2.76
C LEU A 65 18.94 9.03 2.01
N LEU A 66 18.30 10.03 2.59
CA LEU A 66 17.07 10.64 2.07
C LEU A 66 17.35 11.99 1.44
N THR A 67 16.78 12.22 0.27
CA THR A 67 16.88 13.52 -0.43
C THR A 67 15.54 13.90 -1.05
N GLU A 68 15.05 15.10 -0.77
CA GLU A 68 13.87 15.62 -1.45
C GLU A 68 14.18 15.88 -2.93
N ALA A 69 13.24 15.54 -3.81
CA ALA A 69 13.26 15.77 -5.24
C ALA A 69 11.97 16.46 -5.69
N ALA A 70 12.06 17.19 -6.80
CA ALA A 70 10.89 17.82 -7.41
C ALA A 70 9.95 16.77 -8.03
N GLU A 71 8.64 17.03 -7.95
CA GLU A 71 7.66 16.20 -8.63
C GLU A 71 7.85 16.28 -10.15
N PRO A 72 7.96 15.14 -10.85
CA PRO A 72 7.98 15.13 -12.31
C PRO A 72 6.70 15.79 -12.86
N PRO A 73 6.79 16.60 -13.94
CA PRO A 73 5.63 17.26 -14.48
C PRO A 73 4.61 16.24 -14.98
N LEU A 74 3.38 16.31 -14.45
CA LEU A 74 2.26 15.49 -14.90
C LEU A 74 1.56 16.17 -16.07
N GLN A 75 1.31 15.42 -17.16
CA GLN A 75 0.58 15.98 -18.30
C GLN A 75 -0.84 16.36 -17.88
N ARG A 76 -1.37 17.45 -18.46
CA ARG A 76 -2.72 17.94 -18.11
C ARG A 76 -3.81 16.89 -18.33
N GLN A 77 -3.64 15.99 -19.31
CA GLN A 77 -4.58 14.92 -19.58
C GLN A 77 -4.56 13.87 -18.46
N ASP A 78 -3.37 13.44 -18.03
CA ASP A 78 -3.20 12.49 -16.93
C ASP A 78 -3.69 13.06 -15.60
N ALA A 79 -3.42 14.35 -15.33
CA ALA A 79 -3.94 15.03 -14.15
C ALA A 79 -5.48 15.01 -14.10
N LYS A 80 -6.13 15.35 -15.22
CA LYS A 80 -7.60 15.28 -15.33
C LYS A 80 -8.12 13.86 -15.18
N ALA A 81 -7.43 12.87 -15.71
CA ALA A 81 -7.84 11.47 -15.61
C ALA A 81 -7.70 10.96 -14.16
N ARG A 82 -6.59 11.27 -13.49
CA ARG A 82 -6.38 11.01 -12.05
C ARG A 82 -7.50 11.59 -11.22
N ASP A 83 -7.82 12.87 -11.42
CA ASP A 83 -8.84 13.57 -10.65
C ASP A 83 -10.23 12.91 -10.85
N ARG A 84 -10.59 12.50 -12.08
CA ARG A 84 -11.83 11.76 -12.32
C ARG A 84 -11.88 10.40 -11.60
N VAL A 85 -10.77 9.66 -11.61
CA VAL A 85 -10.67 8.37 -10.92
C VAL A 85 -10.78 8.58 -9.41
N TRP A 86 -10.10 9.58 -8.87
CA TRP A 86 -10.17 9.95 -7.46
C TRP A 86 -11.59 10.33 -7.05
N ASP A 87 -12.25 11.22 -7.80
CA ASP A 87 -13.63 11.64 -7.51
C ASP A 87 -14.61 10.46 -7.54
N MET A 88 -14.38 9.48 -8.43
CA MET A 88 -15.18 8.25 -8.46
C MET A 88 -14.93 7.38 -7.23
N ALA A 89 -13.68 7.27 -6.77
CA ALA A 89 -13.35 6.55 -5.54
C ALA A 89 -13.97 7.21 -4.31
N VAL A 90 -13.87 8.54 -4.17
CA VAL A 90 -14.49 9.30 -3.07
C VAL A 90 -16.02 9.19 -3.08
N ARG A 91 -16.66 9.17 -4.27
CA ARG A 91 -18.10 8.91 -4.35
C ARG A 91 -18.49 7.52 -3.86
N ALA A 92 -17.65 6.52 -4.10
CA ALA A 92 -17.88 5.16 -3.65
C ALA A 92 -17.56 4.97 -2.15
N ASN A 93 -16.54 5.67 -1.66
CA ASN A 93 -16.14 5.69 -0.26
C ASN A 93 -15.85 7.13 0.20
N PRO A 94 -16.83 7.83 0.80
CA PRO A 94 -16.68 9.22 1.23
C PRO A 94 -15.68 9.46 2.37
N THR A 95 -15.16 8.40 3.02
CA THR A 95 -14.15 8.53 4.07
C THR A 95 -12.74 8.74 3.50
N LEU A 96 -12.54 8.52 2.19
CA LEU A 96 -11.24 8.71 1.55
C LEU A 96 -10.79 10.17 1.67
N PHE A 97 -9.60 10.35 2.21
CA PHE A 97 -8.98 11.64 2.43
C PHE A 97 -7.77 11.82 1.50
N ASP A 98 -7.69 12.98 0.86
CA ASP A 98 -6.55 13.35 0.01
C ASP A 98 -5.44 14.01 0.83
N GLY A 99 -4.82 13.23 1.71
CA GLY A 99 -3.78 13.69 2.61
C GLY A 99 -2.42 13.91 1.93
N PRO A 100 -1.54 14.71 2.55
CA PRO A 100 -0.16 14.86 2.10
C PRO A 100 0.61 13.55 2.32
N VAL A 101 1.33 13.09 1.29
CA VAL A 101 2.18 11.89 1.38
C VAL A 101 3.47 12.13 0.60
N VAL A 102 4.45 11.25 0.76
CA VAL A 102 5.61 11.20 -0.11
C VAL A 102 5.58 9.97 -1.01
N ALA A 103 6.04 10.16 -2.24
CA ALA A 103 6.31 9.08 -3.19
C ALA A 103 7.82 8.89 -3.33
N CYS A 104 8.25 7.67 -3.64
CA CYS A 104 9.64 7.39 -3.97
C CYS A 104 9.93 7.87 -5.41
N GLY A 105 10.81 8.85 -5.55
CA GLY A 105 11.30 9.30 -6.86
C GLY A 105 12.34 8.34 -7.44
N ARG A 106 13.29 7.90 -6.61
CA ARG A 106 14.33 6.93 -7.01
C ARG A 106 14.87 6.19 -5.79
N LEU A 107 15.19 4.91 -5.97
CA LEU A 107 15.90 4.10 -4.99
C LEU A 107 17.16 3.49 -5.62
N GLU A 108 18.33 3.80 -5.04
CA GLU A 108 19.64 3.32 -5.49
C GLU A 108 20.41 2.67 -4.33
N ARG A 109 21.05 1.53 -4.58
CA ARG A 109 21.99 0.92 -3.63
C ARG A 109 23.37 1.51 -3.84
N THR A 110 23.88 2.26 -2.87
CA THR A 110 25.19 2.94 -2.96
C THR A 110 26.31 2.23 -2.21
N GLY A 111 25.98 1.15 -1.49
CA GLY A 111 26.93 0.29 -0.79
C GLY A 111 26.26 -1.01 -0.32
N PRO A 112 26.98 -1.91 0.39
CA PRO A 112 26.43 -3.20 0.79
C PRO A 112 25.14 -3.10 1.60
N ARG A 113 25.01 -2.12 2.50
CA ARG A 113 23.82 -1.92 3.34
C ARG A 113 23.37 -0.45 3.41
N VAL A 114 23.65 0.30 2.34
CA VAL A 114 23.30 1.73 2.23
C VAL A 114 22.40 1.93 1.03
N LEU A 115 21.20 2.45 1.27
CA LEU A 115 20.26 2.87 0.24
C LEU A 115 20.19 4.39 0.18
N ARG A 116 20.15 4.93 -1.04
CA ARG A 116 19.81 6.31 -1.31
C ARG A 116 18.40 6.35 -1.89
N LEU A 117 17.51 7.04 -1.19
CA LEU A 117 16.13 7.22 -1.59
C LEU A 117 15.87 8.71 -1.84
N SER A 118 15.49 9.06 -3.07
CA SER A 118 14.90 10.36 -3.33
C SER A 118 13.39 10.28 -3.19
N TRP A 119 12.80 11.26 -2.54
CA TRP A 119 11.37 11.31 -2.25
C TRP A 119 10.76 12.60 -2.80
N VAL A 120 9.48 12.54 -3.14
CA VAL A 120 8.72 13.60 -3.79
C VAL A 120 7.45 13.86 -2.99
N ARG A 121 7.15 15.14 -2.72
CA ARG A 121 5.88 15.54 -2.12
C ARG A 121 4.75 15.33 -3.12
N VAL A 122 3.73 14.57 -2.74
CA VAL A 122 2.50 14.41 -3.50
C VAL A 122 1.30 14.40 -2.54
N THR A 123 0.11 14.20 -3.06
CA THR A 123 -1.11 13.92 -2.28
C THR A 123 -1.57 12.50 -2.57
N TYR A 124 -2.36 11.91 -1.67
CA TYR A 124 -2.79 10.51 -1.79
C TYR A 124 -3.49 10.22 -3.14
N ARG A 125 -4.22 11.19 -3.70
CA ARG A 125 -4.84 11.08 -5.04
C ARG A 125 -3.85 10.75 -6.15
N HIS A 126 -2.56 11.00 -5.98
CA HIS A 126 -1.51 10.63 -6.94
C HIS A 126 -1.60 9.16 -7.34
N TYR A 127 -1.87 8.27 -6.37
CA TYR A 127 -1.95 6.84 -6.61
C TYR A 127 -3.19 6.41 -7.41
N ALA A 128 -4.16 7.32 -7.65
CA ALA A 128 -5.22 7.08 -8.62
C ALA A 128 -4.68 6.92 -10.05
N LEU A 129 -3.48 7.44 -10.36
CA LEU A 129 -2.79 7.24 -11.65
C LEU A 129 -2.55 5.75 -11.96
N ARG A 130 -2.45 4.87 -10.95
CA ARG A 130 -2.32 3.41 -11.14
C ARG A 130 -3.51 2.81 -11.89
N ARG A 131 -4.66 3.49 -11.88
CA ARG A 131 -5.89 3.09 -12.55
C ARG A 131 -6.14 3.88 -13.84
N VAL A 132 -5.24 4.78 -14.23
CA VAL A 132 -5.32 5.54 -15.48
C VAL A 132 -4.51 4.82 -16.56
N PRO A 133 -5.15 4.32 -17.63
CA PRO A 133 -4.45 3.60 -18.69
C PRO A 133 -3.35 4.44 -19.35
N GLY A 134 -2.14 3.88 -19.42
CA GLY A 134 -0.99 4.53 -20.04
C GLY A 134 -0.27 5.56 -19.15
N SER A 135 -0.80 5.87 -17.97
CA SER A 135 -0.09 6.70 -16.99
C SER A 135 0.82 5.85 -16.10
N THR A 136 1.81 6.48 -15.48
CA THR A 136 2.69 5.86 -14.49
C THR A 136 2.63 6.66 -13.20
N ALA A 137 2.20 6.01 -12.11
CA ALA A 137 2.31 6.59 -10.79
C ALA A 137 3.75 6.45 -10.27
N LEU A 138 4.22 7.43 -9.51
CA LEU A 138 5.43 7.22 -8.70
C LEU A 138 5.17 6.11 -7.68
N PRO A 139 6.18 5.27 -7.38
CA PRO A 139 6.06 4.29 -6.31
C PRO A 139 5.71 4.94 -4.96
N SER A 140 4.86 4.29 -4.18
CA SER A 140 4.55 4.78 -2.82
C SER A 140 5.73 4.55 -1.88
N LEU A 141 5.89 5.42 -0.88
CA LEU A 141 6.78 5.20 0.25
C LEU A 141 5.95 5.11 1.52
N PHE A 142 6.11 4.02 2.26
CA PHE A 142 5.38 3.77 3.50
C PHE A 142 6.30 3.21 4.57
N VAL A 143 5.92 3.40 5.83
CA VAL A 143 6.53 2.76 6.99
C VAL A 143 5.57 1.72 7.53
N ASN A 144 6.11 0.61 8.03
CA ASN A 144 5.31 -0.36 8.77
C ASN A 144 6.14 -1.06 9.84
N VAL A 145 5.45 -1.73 10.76
CA VAL A 145 6.08 -2.34 11.93
C VAL A 145 5.77 -3.82 12.00
N VAL A 146 6.81 -4.65 12.06
CA VAL A 146 6.71 -6.02 12.56
C VAL A 146 6.62 -5.92 14.08
N GLN A 147 5.46 -6.28 14.64
CA GLN A 147 5.22 -6.41 16.08
C GLN A 147 5.23 -7.90 16.45
N PRO A 148 6.33 -8.43 17.02
CA PRO A 148 6.40 -9.82 17.43
C PRO A 148 5.64 -10.07 18.73
N THR A 149 5.27 -11.32 18.94
CA THR A 149 4.96 -11.85 20.26
C THR A 149 6.18 -12.46 20.94
N ASP A 150 6.16 -12.55 22.26
CA ASP A 150 7.20 -13.22 23.06
C ASP A 150 7.33 -14.73 22.76
N ASP A 151 6.29 -15.35 22.21
CA ASP A 151 6.31 -16.73 21.72
C ASP A 151 6.66 -16.88 20.24
N GLY A 152 7.10 -15.80 19.56
CA GLY A 152 7.67 -15.85 18.21
C GLY A 152 6.66 -15.88 17.05
N ARG A 153 5.45 -15.36 17.25
CA ARG A 153 4.50 -15.01 16.17
C ARG A 153 4.67 -13.54 15.77
N VAL A 154 4.09 -13.18 14.64
CA VAL A 154 4.02 -11.79 14.14
C VAL A 154 2.56 -11.38 14.05
N LEU A 155 2.26 -10.16 14.48
CA LEU A 155 0.95 -9.56 14.30
C LEU A 155 0.74 -9.11 12.86
N ALA A 156 -0.34 -9.59 12.25
CA ALA A 156 -0.95 -9.04 11.05
C ALA A 156 -2.29 -8.41 11.43
N ALA A 157 -2.63 -7.29 10.82
CA ALA A 157 -3.88 -6.59 11.05
C ALA A 157 -4.69 -6.46 9.77
N ARG A 158 -6.03 -6.50 9.91
CA ARG A 158 -6.96 -6.42 8.79
C ARG A 158 -7.53 -5.01 8.68
N MET A 159 -7.45 -4.46 7.48
CA MET A 159 -8.03 -3.15 7.17
C MET A 159 -9.56 -3.20 7.20
N SER A 160 -10.16 -2.20 7.83
CA SER A 160 -11.61 -2.08 7.97
C SER A 160 -12.31 -1.71 6.66
N PRO A 161 -13.64 -1.88 6.56
CA PRO A 161 -14.40 -1.58 5.36
C PRO A 161 -14.33 -0.12 4.88
N SER A 162 -14.03 0.83 5.77
CA SER A 162 -13.96 2.26 5.44
C SER A 162 -12.60 2.70 4.91
N THR A 163 -11.60 1.82 4.87
CA THR A 163 -10.26 2.14 4.38
C THR A 163 -10.12 2.07 2.85
N ALA A 164 -8.95 2.43 2.33
CA ALA A 164 -8.64 2.35 0.90
C ALA A 164 -8.44 0.92 0.36
N ALA A 165 -8.29 -0.08 1.23
CA ALA A 165 -8.18 -1.48 0.83
C ALA A 165 -8.88 -2.41 1.83
N PRO A 166 -10.23 -2.40 1.84
CA PRO A 166 -11.04 -3.19 2.75
C PRO A 166 -10.66 -4.66 2.81
N GLY A 167 -10.57 -5.21 4.02
CA GLY A 167 -10.32 -6.64 4.27
C GLY A 167 -8.89 -7.09 4.00
N ARG A 168 -7.98 -6.20 3.58
CA ARG A 168 -6.58 -6.56 3.35
C ARG A 168 -5.83 -6.77 4.66
N TRP A 169 -5.11 -7.88 4.78
CA TRP A 169 -4.15 -8.11 5.86
C TRP A 169 -2.81 -7.43 5.56
N GLN A 170 -2.28 -6.70 6.53
CA GLN A 170 -1.02 -5.99 6.44
C GLN A 170 -0.36 -5.85 7.82
N LEU A 171 0.89 -5.38 7.84
CA LEU A 171 1.51 -4.87 9.06
C LEU A 171 0.93 -3.49 9.41
N PRO A 172 0.83 -3.12 10.70
CA PRO A 172 0.47 -1.75 11.10
C PRO A 172 1.45 -0.74 10.50
N GLY A 173 0.93 0.40 10.04
CA GLY A 173 1.72 1.40 9.36
C GLY A 173 0.96 2.21 8.31
N GLY A 174 1.59 3.31 7.91
CA GLY A 174 0.98 4.31 7.05
C GLY A 174 1.88 4.75 5.90
N SER A 175 1.28 5.49 4.97
CA SER A 175 2.06 6.23 3.97
C SER A 175 2.94 7.26 4.67
N VAL A 176 4.18 7.43 4.22
CA VAL A 176 5.05 8.43 4.83
C VAL A 176 4.48 9.82 4.55
N GLU A 177 4.32 10.60 5.59
CA GLU A 177 3.94 12.01 5.51
C GLU A 177 5.17 12.89 5.30
N PRO A 178 5.08 13.92 4.47
CA PRO A 178 6.20 14.82 4.26
C PRO A 178 6.41 15.70 5.51
N PRO A 179 7.66 16.09 5.81
CA PRO A 179 7.94 16.99 6.92
C PRO A 179 7.35 18.39 6.62
N PRO A 180 7.09 19.23 7.64
CA PRO A 180 6.72 20.63 7.43
C PRO A 180 7.71 21.35 6.50
N ASN A 181 7.26 22.43 5.86
CA ASN A 181 8.12 23.20 4.97
C ASN A 181 9.40 23.68 5.69
N GLY A 182 10.56 23.36 5.11
CA GLY A 182 11.87 23.70 5.67
C GLY A 182 12.43 22.69 6.68
N ALA A 183 11.64 21.69 7.08
CA ALA A 183 12.13 20.56 7.87
C ALA A 183 12.62 19.42 6.97
N VAL A 184 13.47 18.55 7.53
CA VAL A 184 14.09 17.43 6.82
C VAL A 184 13.33 16.14 7.11
N LEU A 185 13.18 15.29 6.10
CA LEU A 185 12.76 13.90 6.29
C LEU A 185 14.02 13.05 6.44
N ASP A 186 14.32 12.66 7.67
CA ASP A 186 15.45 11.81 8.01
C ASP A 186 15.00 10.47 8.63
N GLU A 187 15.95 9.63 9.01
CA GLU A 187 15.68 8.32 9.60
C GLU A 187 14.89 8.43 10.92
N SER A 188 15.12 9.51 11.69
CA SER A 188 14.41 9.78 12.96
C SER A 188 12.94 10.13 12.72
N ALA A 189 12.66 10.96 11.71
CA ALA A 189 11.29 11.28 11.32
C ALA A 189 10.51 10.04 10.86
N LEU A 190 11.15 9.14 10.09
CA LEU A 190 10.51 7.92 9.60
C LEU A 190 10.17 6.94 10.72
N VAL A 191 11.11 6.69 11.64
CA VAL A 191 10.84 5.80 12.78
C VAL A 191 9.81 6.41 13.74
N GLY A 192 9.79 7.75 13.88
CA GLY A 192 8.76 8.46 14.63
C GLY A 192 7.37 8.28 14.04
N GLN A 193 7.24 8.31 12.70
CA GLN A 193 5.98 7.98 12.03
C GLN A 193 5.61 6.51 12.25
N ALA A 194 6.55 5.57 12.12
CA ALA A 194 6.27 4.15 12.36
C ALA A 194 5.77 3.88 13.80
N ALA A 195 6.38 4.52 14.80
CA ALA A 195 5.96 4.45 16.20
C ALA A 195 4.58 5.08 16.42
N ARG A 196 4.29 6.21 15.76
CA ARG A 196 2.98 6.86 15.81
C ARG A 196 1.89 5.96 15.25
N GLU A 197 2.09 5.42 14.05
CA GLU A 197 1.12 4.51 13.41
C GLU A 197 0.86 3.27 14.29
N LEU A 198 1.92 2.68 14.86
CA LEU A 198 1.77 1.54 15.77
C LEU A 198 0.91 1.88 17.01
N ALA A 199 1.07 3.07 17.57
CA ALA A 199 0.30 3.53 18.71
C ALA A 199 -1.14 3.90 18.35
N GLU A 200 -1.35 4.56 17.21
CA GLU A 200 -2.68 5.00 16.74
C GLU A 200 -3.53 3.79 16.32
N GLU A 201 -2.97 2.86 15.56
CA GLU A 201 -3.70 1.74 14.99
C GLU A 201 -3.88 0.56 15.97
N LEU A 202 -2.86 0.27 16.80
CA LEU A 202 -2.87 -0.90 17.70
C LEU A 202 -2.90 -0.55 19.19
N GLY A 203 -2.78 0.72 19.57
CA GLY A 203 -2.64 1.12 20.98
C GLY A 203 -1.28 0.75 21.59
N VAL A 204 -0.33 0.29 20.76
CA VAL A 204 0.98 -0.17 21.21
C VAL A 204 1.98 0.98 21.17
N GLY A 205 2.32 1.50 22.35
CA GLY A 205 3.38 2.50 22.48
C GLY A 205 4.76 1.88 22.40
N ALA A 206 5.59 2.38 21.49
CA ALA A 206 7.02 2.08 21.40
C ALA A 206 7.82 3.38 21.28
N ALA A 207 8.97 3.46 21.96
CA ALA A 207 9.89 4.57 21.74
C ALA A 207 10.56 4.39 20.37
N ALA A 208 10.90 5.50 19.71
CA ALA A 208 11.50 5.46 18.37
C ALA A 208 12.84 4.70 18.37
N GLU A 209 13.61 4.80 19.45
CA GLU A 209 14.88 4.10 19.66
C GLU A 209 14.73 2.58 19.80
N ASP A 210 13.55 2.09 20.17
CA ASP A 210 13.26 0.66 20.31
C ASP A 210 12.87 0.02 18.96
N LEU A 211 12.54 0.84 17.97
CA LEU A 211 12.19 0.40 16.62
C LEU A 211 13.43 0.37 15.72
N LYS A 212 13.80 -0.83 15.26
CA LYS A 212 14.95 -1.00 14.36
C LYS A 212 14.49 -1.10 12.92
N LEU A 213 15.01 -0.27 12.01
CA LEU A 213 14.86 -0.51 10.57
C LEU A 213 15.46 -1.88 10.24
N TRP A 214 14.61 -2.82 9.85
CA TRP A 214 14.97 -4.23 9.74
C TRP A 214 15.12 -4.68 8.29
N VAL A 215 14.22 -4.22 7.42
CA VAL A 215 14.26 -4.53 5.98
C VAL A 215 13.60 -3.40 5.20
N VAL A 216 14.12 -3.14 4.01
CA VAL A 216 13.41 -2.32 3.01
C VAL A 216 12.88 -3.25 1.94
N THR A 217 11.60 -3.12 1.58
CA THR A 217 10.96 -3.90 0.53
C THR A 217 10.74 -3.05 -0.72
N ARG A 218 10.82 -3.66 -1.89
CA ARG A 218 10.27 -3.11 -3.13
C ARG A 218 9.26 -4.09 -3.69
N GLY A 219 8.00 -3.69 -3.65
CA GLY A 219 6.87 -4.51 -4.08
C GLY A 219 6.19 -4.05 -5.35
N GLU A 220 4.92 -4.42 -5.49
CA GLU A 220 4.05 -4.10 -6.60
C GLU A 220 4.02 -2.58 -6.85
N ASN A 221 3.97 -2.18 -8.12
CA ASN A 221 4.09 -0.79 -8.55
C ASN A 221 5.42 -0.12 -8.11
N GLY A 222 6.44 -0.92 -7.77
CA GLY A 222 7.73 -0.47 -7.26
C GLY A 222 7.66 0.10 -5.84
N SER A 223 6.55 -0.09 -5.12
CA SER A 223 6.27 0.53 -3.83
C SER A 223 7.34 0.17 -2.81
N ILE A 224 7.81 1.15 -2.04
CA ILE A 224 8.89 1.00 -1.08
C ILE A 224 8.34 0.95 0.34
N GLY A 225 8.54 -0.18 1.01
CA GLY A 225 8.21 -0.36 2.43
C GLY A 225 9.45 -0.24 3.29
N LEU A 226 9.41 0.65 4.28
CA LEU A 226 10.42 0.75 5.32
C LEU A 226 9.91 0.01 6.56
N THR A 227 10.38 -1.22 6.74
CA THR A 227 9.87 -2.11 7.80
C THR A 227 10.74 -2.02 9.03
N TYR A 228 10.13 -1.61 10.13
CA TYR A 228 10.73 -1.56 11.46
C TYR A 228 10.37 -2.81 12.25
N LEU A 229 11.27 -3.26 13.10
CA LEU A 229 11.05 -4.34 14.05
C LEU A 229 10.89 -3.76 15.44
N ALA A 230 9.76 -4.03 16.08
CA ALA A 230 9.48 -3.66 17.46
C ALA A 230 9.93 -4.75 18.45
N PRO A 231 10.12 -4.40 19.74
CA PRO A 231 10.28 -5.39 20.81
C PRO A 231 9.06 -6.32 20.90
N ALA A 232 9.31 -7.57 21.28
CA ALA A 232 8.25 -8.56 21.44
C ALA A 232 7.33 -8.22 22.63
N LEU A 233 6.03 -8.49 22.48
CA LEU A 233 5.02 -8.28 23.53
C LEU A 233 4.19 -9.55 23.77
N PRO A 234 3.65 -9.76 24.98
CA PRO A 234 2.72 -10.86 25.21
C PRO A 234 1.46 -10.73 24.35
N GLU A 235 0.95 -11.84 23.82
CA GLU A 235 -0.30 -11.90 23.04
C GLU A 235 -1.47 -11.20 23.76
N ALA A 236 -1.64 -11.47 25.06
CA ALA A 236 -2.72 -10.89 25.86
C ALA A 236 -2.65 -9.35 25.90
N LYS A 237 -1.44 -8.79 25.86
CA LYS A 237 -1.24 -7.33 25.80
C LYS A 237 -1.64 -6.78 24.44
N LEU A 238 -1.22 -7.42 23.35
CA LEU A 238 -1.56 -6.98 21.99
C LEU A 238 -3.09 -6.94 21.77
N HIS A 239 -3.80 -8.00 22.19
CA HIS A 239 -5.26 -8.01 22.09
C HIS A 239 -5.94 -6.95 22.97
N ALA A 240 -5.44 -6.74 24.20
CA ALA A 240 -5.98 -5.74 25.11
C ALA A 240 -5.79 -4.32 24.57
N ASP A 241 -4.58 -3.99 24.10
CA ASP A 241 -4.24 -2.68 23.52
C ASP A 241 -5.06 -2.41 22.26
N PHE A 242 -5.14 -3.37 21.33
CA PHE A 242 -5.92 -3.24 20.10
C PHE A 242 -7.41 -3.01 20.41
N THR A 243 -7.97 -3.77 21.35
CA THR A 243 -9.37 -3.60 21.78
C THR A 243 -9.60 -2.21 22.36
N ALA A 244 -8.67 -1.72 23.19
CA ALA A 244 -8.76 -0.40 23.80
C ALA A 244 -8.64 0.72 22.76
N ALA A 245 -7.70 0.62 21.81
CA ALA A 245 -7.54 1.58 20.72
C ALA A 245 -8.80 1.67 19.85
N ALA A 246 -9.32 0.51 19.43
CA ALA A 246 -10.54 0.45 18.64
C ALA A 246 -11.78 0.97 19.41
N ALA A 247 -11.82 0.82 20.73
CA ALA A 247 -12.88 1.41 21.56
C ALA A 247 -12.75 2.94 21.66
N ALA A 248 -11.52 3.45 21.80
CA ALA A 248 -11.24 4.89 21.89
C ALA A 248 -11.65 5.63 20.61
N GLU A 249 -11.39 5.06 19.43
CA GLU A 249 -11.85 5.61 18.14
C GLU A 249 -13.38 5.71 18.08
N ARG A 250 -14.07 4.64 18.48
CA ARG A 250 -15.54 4.60 18.49
C ARG A 250 -16.16 5.61 19.46
N VAL A 251 -15.53 5.83 20.62
CA VAL A 251 -15.95 6.87 21.58
C VAL A 251 -15.86 8.27 20.96
N GLN A 252 -14.89 8.48 20.07
CA GLN A 252 -14.74 9.75 19.34
C GLN A 252 -15.60 9.82 18.06
N GLY A 253 -16.49 8.84 17.85
CA GLY A 253 -17.37 8.79 16.68
C GLY A 253 -16.66 8.44 15.37
N ARG A 254 -15.44 7.89 15.46
CA ARG A 254 -14.66 7.42 14.31
C ARG A 254 -14.73 5.90 14.19
N GLU A 255 -14.55 5.41 12.97
CA GLU A 255 -14.35 3.99 12.73
C GLU A 255 -12.84 3.68 12.80
N PRO A 256 -12.41 2.65 13.55
CA PRO A 256 -11.04 2.19 13.50
C PRO A 256 -10.60 1.81 12.08
N GLU A 257 -9.38 2.16 11.71
CA GLU A 257 -8.80 1.77 10.40
C GLU A 257 -8.54 0.27 10.30
N LEU A 258 -8.30 -0.39 11.44
CA LEU A 258 -8.12 -1.83 11.56
C LEU A 258 -9.29 -2.42 12.33
N ASP A 259 -9.88 -3.50 11.79
CA ASP A 259 -11.05 -4.15 12.40
C ASP A 259 -10.75 -5.55 12.96
N ASP A 260 -9.54 -6.06 12.74
CA ASP A 260 -9.11 -7.38 13.23
C ASP A 260 -7.59 -7.50 13.32
N ILE A 261 -7.13 -8.44 14.16
CA ILE A 261 -5.72 -8.83 14.25
C ILE A 261 -5.58 -10.35 14.30
N ALA A 262 -4.50 -10.87 13.71
CA ALA A 262 -4.12 -12.26 13.73
C ALA A 262 -2.63 -12.37 14.10
N LEU A 263 -2.29 -13.40 14.87
CA LEU A 263 -0.92 -13.70 15.27
C LEU A 263 -0.45 -14.96 14.54
N VAL A 264 0.46 -14.79 13.59
CA VAL A 264 0.89 -15.86 12.67
C VAL A 264 2.36 -16.21 12.87
N ARG A 265 2.70 -17.49 12.81
CA ARG A 265 4.06 -18.03 12.94
C ARG A 265 4.71 -18.33 11.59
N SER A 266 3.92 -18.55 10.56
CA SER A 266 4.40 -19.02 9.27
C SER A 266 3.59 -18.46 8.09
N PRO A 267 4.14 -18.54 6.86
CA PRO A 267 3.39 -18.26 5.64
C PRO A 267 2.11 -19.11 5.48
N ASP A 268 2.10 -20.35 5.97
CA ASP A 268 0.94 -21.24 5.87
C ASP A 268 -0.21 -20.78 6.77
N GLU A 269 0.10 -20.33 7.99
CA GLU A 269 -0.90 -19.74 8.89
C GLU A 269 -1.45 -18.44 8.30
N LEU A 270 -0.58 -17.61 7.71
CA LEU A 270 -1.01 -16.41 6.99
C LEU A 270 -1.94 -16.76 5.82
N ALA A 271 -1.60 -17.77 5.01
CA ALA A 271 -2.41 -18.22 3.88
C ALA A 271 -3.81 -18.73 4.29
N GLY A 272 -3.98 -19.13 5.55
CA GLY A 272 -5.26 -19.49 6.14
C GLY A 272 -6.18 -18.31 6.46
N LEU A 273 -5.67 -17.07 6.45
CA LEU A 273 -6.48 -15.88 6.69
C LEU A 273 -7.32 -15.53 5.45
N ALA A 274 -8.60 -15.27 5.66
CA ALA A 274 -9.49 -14.85 4.58
C ALA A 274 -9.25 -13.38 4.22
N GLY A 275 -9.13 -13.09 2.93
CA GLY A 275 -8.95 -11.74 2.39
C GLY A 275 -7.64 -11.59 1.61
N PRO A 276 -7.44 -10.44 0.95
CA PRO A 276 -6.18 -10.17 0.28
C PRO A 276 -5.07 -9.89 1.31
N HIS A 277 -3.82 -10.17 0.94
CA HIS A 277 -2.65 -9.80 1.74
C HIS A 277 -1.88 -8.67 1.05
N ALA A 278 -1.26 -7.79 1.83
CA ALA A 278 -0.21 -6.95 1.29
C ALA A 278 0.89 -7.84 0.70
N ASP A 279 1.39 -7.45 -0.48
CA ASP A 279 2.36 -8.20 -1.27
C ASP A 279 3.68 -8.47 -0.52
N TYR A 280 4.08 -7.56 0.38
CA TYR A 280 5.25 -7.71 1.23
C TYR A 280 5.03 -8.59 2.47
N LEU A 281 3.78 -8.90 2.86
CA LEU A 281 3.47 -9.48 4.16
C LEU A 281 4.00 -10.92 4.29
N GLU A 282 3.74 -11.76 3.31
CA GLU A 282 4.22 -13.14 3.28
C GLU A 282 5.76 -13.22 3.27
N PRO A 283 6.48 -12.48 2.39
CA PRO A 283 7.94 -12.45 2.42
C PRO A 283 8.53 -11.99 3.75
N ILE A 284 7.89 -11.03 4.43
CA ILE A 284 8.32 -10.55 5.75
C ILE A 284 8.14 -11.65 6.81
N ILE A 285 6.98 -12.31 6.84
CA ILE A 285 6.70 -13.39 7.80
C ILE A 285 7.66 -14.55 7.57
N ARG A 286 7.87 -14.95 6.31
CA ARG A 286 8.84 -15.97 5.93
C ARG A 286 10.26 -15.65 6.45
N ARG A 287 10.70 -14.41 6.23
CA ARG A 287 12.00 -13.93 6.70
C ARG A 287 12.09 -13.92 8.22
N PHE A 288 11.03 -13.52 8.91
CA PHE A 288 10.98 -13.46 10.37
C PHE A 288 11.02 -14.86 11.00
N SER A 289 10.27 -15.81 10.43
CA SER A 289 10.19 -17.19 10.93
C SER A 289 11.45 -18.02 10.59
N GLY A 290 12.32 -17.53 9.72
CA GLY A 290 13.49 -18.25 9.24
C GLY A 290 13.14 -19.43 8.31
N CYS A 291 11.91 -19.47 7.79
CA CYS A 291 11.49 -20.49 6.83
C CYS A 291 12.08 -20.16 5.45
N GLY A 292 13.07 -20.93 4.99
CA GLY A 292 13.67 -20.81 3.65
C GLY A 292 12.94 -21.64 2.61
#